data_AF-A0A1F5DGC4-F1
#
_entry.id   AF-A0A1F5DGC4-F1
#
_cell.length_a   1.000
_cell.length_b   1.000
_cell.length_c   1.000
_cell.angle_alpha   90.00
_cell.angle_beta   90.00
_cell.angle_gamma   90.00
#
_symmetry.space_group_name_H-M   'P 1'
#
loop_
_entity.id
_entity.type
_entity.pdbx_description
1 polymer ?
#
loop_
_entity_poly.entity_id
_entity_poly.type
_entity_poly.pdbx_seq_one_letter_code
_entity_poly.pdbx_strand_id
1 'polypeptide(L)'
;MLEEYSTSIHKGSIFSDDKLYALTGWRYINGITPDTINFEHPPLAKYLIGVSELIFMNQALLSLIISVFTLFLVYMISKKILHVFPFTVLPILILSMDKLYIQFSSFSMLDIYATFFTALAILLMITNKTKWNFLFLYITIGLALSCKWITFFLVIIPPIYYLINKNGRNLKLYPIGLVIAVLTYSSIYAVFFFAGNTIIDFIYLQLRILGFHQSMRIGMGAPPPFWILLNFLLGIEGPSDITVIHFDTVSKFLSFSPVEKGISLIGTFNPLTWPLSFSATILAFYYLFRDNKKMIPVPLVFISLLITTSTGKPFIWYILSGLPFAFISLVYITEKIYINSEKKNYAKLILAGYIIAVIVWSLFVQLPSYIVF
;
A
#
# COMPACT_ATOMS: atom_id res chain seq x y z
N MET A 1 8.13 26.03 -2.55
CA MET A 1 7.88 24.79 -3.31
C MET A 1 8.07 24.96 -4.82
N LEU A 2 7.45 25.93 -5.48
CA LEU A 2 7.57 26.06 -6.94
C LEU A 2 8.98 26.38 -7.45
N GLU A 3 9.61 27.40 -6.86
CA GLU A 3 11.00 27.76 -7.15
C GLU A 3 11.98 26.65 -6.77
N GLU A 4 11.69 25.93 -5.69
CA GLU A 4 12.46 24.77 -5.24
C GLU A 4 12.37 23.64 -6.27
N TYR A 5 11.18 23.34 -6.77
CA TYR A 5 10.95 22.34 -7.82
C TYR A 5 11.66 22.71 -9.13
N SER A 6 11.54 23.96 -9.59
CA SER A 6 12.25 24.41 -10.81
C SER A 6 13.76 24.34 -10.62
N THR A 7 14.26 24.76 -9.45
CA THR A 7 15.69 24.68 -9.12
C THR A 7 16.18 23.25 -9.08
N SER A 8 15.40 22.32 -8.51
CA SER A 8 15.73 20.90 -8.46
C SER A 8 15.82 20.28 -9.85
N ILE A 9 14.85 20.57 -10.73
CA ILE A 9 14.90 20.13 -12.13
C ILE A 9 16.14 20.69 -12.83
N HIS A 10 16.41 21.99 -12.70
CA HIS A 10 17.57 22.62 -13.35
C HIS A 10 18.91 22.10 -12.85
N LYS A 11 19.01 21.75 -11.56
CA LYS A 11 20.24 21.23 -10.94
C LYS A 11 20.35 19.71 -11.03
N GLY A 12 19.35 19.01 -11.59
CA GLY A 12 19.28 17.55 -11.56
C GLY A 12 19.25 16.97 -10.13
N SER A 13 18.77 17.73 -9.15
CA SER A 13 18.70 17.29 -7.76
C SER A 13 17.37 16.59 -7.44
N ILE A 14 17.40 15.68 -6.47
CA ILE A 14 16.24 14.89 -6.07
C ILE A 14 15.21 15.81 -5.40
N PHE A 15 13.99 15.82 -5.95
CA PHE A 15 12.83 16.45 -5.34
C PHE A 15 11.97 15.36 -4.70
N SER A 16 11.69 15.47 -3.40
CA SER A 16 11.03 14.40 -2.68
C SER A 16 9.56 14.24 -3.10
N ASP A 17 9.11 12.98 -3.14
CA ASP A 17 7.75 12.59 -3.57
C ASP A 17 6.65 13.34 -2.80
N ASP A 18 6.79 13.48 -1.48
CA ASP A 18 5.83 14.19 -0.64
C ASP A 18 5.65 15.66 -1.04
N LYS A 19 6.76 16.36 -1.31
CA LYS A 19 6.72 17.75 -1.80
C LYS A 19 6.15 17.82 -3.21
N LEU A 20 6.47 16.86 -4.07
CA LEU A 20 5.94 16.80 -5.44
C LEU A 20 4.43 16.60 -5.46
N TYR A 21 3.93 15.67 -4.66
CA TYR A 21 2.50 15.39 -4.56
C TYR A 21 1.74 16.55 -3.94
N ALA A 22 2.32 17.24 -2.95
CA ALA A 22 1.73 18.46 -2.40
C ALA A 22 1.64 19.60 -3.41
N LEU A 23 2.76 19.91 -4.09
CA LEU A 23 2.79 20.93 -5.14
C LEU A 23 1.79 20.61 -6.24
N THR A 24 1.75 19.36 -6.68
CA THR A 24 0.84 18.89 -7.72
C THR A 24 -0.61 18.96 -7.26
N GLY A 25 -0.90 18.54 -6.03
CA GLY A 25 -2.22 18.61 -5.44
C GLY A 25 -2.78 20.03 -5.41
N TRP A 26 -1.96 21.00 -4.95
CA TRP A 26 -2.32 22.42 -4.98
C TRP A 26 -2.62 22.92 -6.40
N ARG A 27 -1.79 22.56 -7.38
CA ARG A 27 -2.01 22.95 -8.79
C ARG A 27 -3.29 22.35 -9.37
N TYR A 28 -3.55 21.08 -9.08
CA TYR A 28 -4.74 20.38 -9.59
C TYR A 28 -6.04 20.98 -9.08
N ILE A 29 -6.13 21.31 -7.78
CA ILE A 29 -7.33 21.97 -7.24
C ILE A 29 -7.51 23.40 -7.79
N ASN A 30 -6.44 24.02 -8.29
CA ASN A 30 -6.46 25.32 -8.97
C ASN A 30 -6.67 25.19 -10.50
N GLY A 31 -7.10 24.03 -11.00
CA GLY A 31 -7.54 23.85 -12.38
C GLY A 31 -6.45 23.41 -13.36
N ILE A 32 -5.23 23.14 -12.90
CA ILE A 32 -4.20 22.54 -13.75
C ILE A 32 -4.57 21.09 -14.08
N THR A 33 -4.42 20.70 -15.33
CA THR A 33 -4.82 19.38 -15.81
C THR A 33 -3.84 18.28 -15.39
N PRO A 34 -4.32 17.07 -15.04
CA PRO A 34 -3.50 15.96 -14.55
C PRO A 34 -2.38 15.40 -15.45
N ASP A 35 -2.30 15.82 -16.70
CA ASP A 35 -1.32 15.38 -17.69
C ASP A 35 -0.06 16.25 -17.74
N THR A 36 -0.07 17.40 -17.04
CA THR A 36 0.97 18.44 -17.13
C THR A 36 2.11 18.29 -16.13
N ILE A 37 1.81 17.95 -14.86
CA ILE A 37 2.80 17.84 -13.78
C ILE A 37 2.59 16.53 -13.02
N ASN A 38 3.66 15.76 -12.80
CA ASN A 38 3.62 14.47 -12.12
C ASN A 38 2.46 13.58 -12.60
N PHE A 39 2.33 13.41 -13.92
CA PHE A 39 1.28 12.59 -14.54
C PHE A 39 1.40 11.09 -14.22
N GLU A 40 2.56 10.65 -13.69
CA GLU A 40 2.99 9.28 -13.44
C GLU A 40 2.07 8.47 -12.52
N HIS A 41 1.20 9.14 -11.77
CA HIS A 41 0.20 8.49 -10.93
C HIS A 41 -1.17 9.12 -11.15
N PRO A 42 -2.26 8.32 -11.05
CA PRO A 42 -3.62 8.82 -11.13
C PRO A 42 -3.91 9.92 -10.09
N PRO A 43 -4.86 10.83 -10.36
CA PRO A 43 -4.86 12.12 -9.68
C PRO A 43 -5.65 12.18 -8.37
N LEU A 44 -6.43 11.16 -7.98
CA LEU A 44 -7.35 11.28 -6.82
C LEU A 44 -6.63 11.64 -5.53
N ALA A 45 -5.57 10.91 -5.18
CA ALA A 45 -4.83 11.18 -3.95
C ALA A 45 -4.18 12.58 -3.96
N LYS A 46 -3.75 13.08 -5.13
CA LYS A 46 -3.22 14.44 -5.28
C LYS A 46 -4.31 15.49 -5.11
N TYR A 47 -5.50 15.27 -5.66
CA TYR A 47 -6.65 16.13 -5.38
C TYR A 47 -6.97 16.18 -3.88
N LEU A 48 -6.96 15.04 -3.19
CA LEU A 48 -7.20 14.98 -1.75
C LEU A 48 -6.12 15.73 -0.95
N ILE A 49 -4.84 15.61 -1.34
CA ILE A 49 -3.74 16.40 -0.76
C ILE A 49 -3.95 17.90 -1.00
N GLY A 50 -4.35 18.30 -2.20
CA GLY A 50 -4.68 19.70 -2.51
C GLY A 50 -5.86 20.22 -1.68
N VAL A 51 -6.92 19.42 -1.52
CA VAL A 51 -8.06 19.75 -0.66
C VAL A 51 -7.63 19.89 0.81
N SER A 52 -6.68 19.07 1.26
CA SER A 52 -6.11 19.20 2.61
C SER A 52 -5.44 20.56 2.80
N GLU A 53 -4.64 21.00 1.83
CA GLU A 53 -4.00 22.31 1.84
C GLU A 53 -5.04 23.43 1.85
N LEU A 54 -6.08 23.33 1.01
CA LEU A 54 -7.13 24.35 0.90
C LEU A 54 -7.94 24.52 2.20
N ILE A 55 -8.33 23.41 2.85
CA ILE A 55 -9.23 23.44 4.02
C ILE A 55 -8.46 23.67 5.31
N PHE A 56 -7.27 23.08 5.44
CA PHE A 56 -6.53 23.02 6.70
C PHE A 56 -5.23 23.82 6.70
N MET A 57 -4.85 24.44 5.58
CA MET A 57 -3.53 25.06 5.39
C MET A 57 -2.39 24.08 5.70
N ASN A 58 -2.65 22.79 5.44
CA ASN A 58 -1.72 21.71 5.70
C ASN A 58 -2.01 20.52 4.75
N GLN A 59 -1.17 20.36 3.75
CA GLN A 59 -1.14 19.27 2.76
C GLN A 59 -1.13 17.84 3.32
N ALA A 60 -0.77 17.62 4.59
CA ALA A 60 -0.67 16.28 5.19
C ALA A 60 -1.80 15.98 6.19
N LEU A 61 -2.60 16.97 6.62
CA LEU A 61 -3.60 16.74 7.67
C LEU A 61 -4.68 15.74 7.25
N LEU A 62 -5.12 15.77 5.99
CA LEU A 62 -6.08 14.79 5.48
C LEU A 62 -5.48 13.38 5.40
N SER A 63 -4.18 13.23 5.10
CA SER A 63 -3.49 11.92 5.17
C SER A 63 -3.60 11.33 6.57
N LEU A 64 -3.39 12.15 7.60
CA LEU A 64 -3.51 11.75 9.00
C LEU A 64 -4.96 11.37 9.37
N ILE A 65 -5.95 12.16 8.95
CA ILE A 65 -7.37 11.84 9.18
C ILE A 65 -7.74 10.51 8.51
N ILE A 66 -7.32 10.31 7.26
CA ILE A 66 -7.57 9.08 6.49
C ILE A 66 -6.85 7.89 7.11
N SER A 67 -5.67 8.07 7.70
CA SER A 67 -4.98 6.99 8.42
C SER A 67 -5.76 6.56 9.66
N VAL A 68 -6.36 7.48 10.42
CA VAL A 68 -7.21 7.14 11.58
C VAL A 68 -8.46 6.38 11.12
N PHE A 69 -9.11 6.81 10.04
CA PHE A 69 -10.24 6.07 9.47
C PHE A 69 -9.83 4.69 8.95
N THR A 70 -8.63 4.55 8.39
CA THR A 70 -8.09 3.25 7.98
C THR A 70 -7.92 2.32 9.17
N LEU A 71 -7.37 2.80 10.30
CA LEU A 71 -7.29 2.02 11.55
C LEU A 71 -8.67 1.56 12.02
N PHE A 72 -9.68 2.42 11.92
CA PHE A 72 -11.07 2.05 12.22
C PHE A 72 -11.62 0.96 11.29
N LEU A 73 -11.37 1.04 9.98
CA LEU A 73 -11.77 -0.03 9.05
C LEU A 73 -11.06 -1.35 9.34
N VAL A 74 -9.76 -1.30 9.65
CA VAL A 74 -8.97 -2.46 10.06
C VAL A 74 -9.55 -3.11 11.32
N TYR A 75 -9.99 -2.31 12.29
CA TYR A 75 -10.72 -2.81 13.46
C TYR A 75 -12.02 -3.52 13.09
N MET A 76 -12.83 -2.92 12.22
CA MET A 76 -14.09 -3.52 11.78
C MET A 76 -13.88 -4.86 11.09
N ILE A 77 -12.81 -4.99 10.27
CA ILE A 77 -12.41 -6.25 9.65
C ILE A 77 -11.91 -7.23 10.71
N SER A 78 -11.07 -6.78 11.64
CA SER A 78 -10.53 -7.60 12.73
C SER A 78 -11.65 -8.21 13.59
N LYS A 79 -12.69 -7.45 13.91
CA LYS A 79 -13.88 -7.94 14.63
C LYS A 79 -14.71 -8.99 13.87
N LYS A 80 -14.53 -9.12 12.55
CA LYS A 80 -15.23 -10.12 11.72
C LYS A 80 -14.50 -11.45 11.68
N ILE A 81 -13.20 -11.46 11.94
CA ILE A 81 -12.32 -12.63 11.81
C ILE A 81 -11.77 -13.13 13.16
N LEU A 82 -11.54 -12.22 14.12
CA LEU A 82 -11.02 -12.51 15.46
C LEU A 82 -12.15 -12.50 16.49
N HIS A 83 -12.04 -13.35 17.51
CA HIS A 83 -13.13 -13.61 18.46
C HIS A 83 -12.76 -13.36 19.93
N VAL A 84 -11.47 -13.32 20.26
CA VAL A 84 -10.95 -13.25 21.62
C VAL A 84 -10.23 -11.92 21.85
N PHE A 85 -10.52 -11.26 22.97
CA PHE A 85 -9.73 -10.12 23.43
C PHE A 85 -8.40 -10.62 24.05
N PRO A 86 -7.23 -10.00 23.77
CA PRO A 86 -7.03 -8.72 23.07
C PRO A 86 -6.83 -8.82 21.55
N PHE A 87 -6.85 -10.02 20.96
CA PHE A 87 -6.53 -10.23 19.55
C PHE A 87 -7.33 -9.33 18.59
N THR A 88 -8.60 -9.05 18.88
CA THR A 88 -9.43 -8.14 18.06
C THR A 88 -8.85 -6.72 17.87
N VAL A 89 -7.99 -6.25 18.78
CA VAL A 89 -7.39 -4.89 18.75
C VAL A 89 -5.93 -4.91 18.29
N LEU A 90 -5.23 -6.05 18.42
CA LEU A 90 -3.80 -6.15 18.11
C LEU A 90 -3.42 -5.73 16.68
N PRO A 91 -4.18 -6.05 15.60
CA PRO A 91 -3.78 -5.64 14.24
C PRO A 91 -3.66 -4.12 14.10
N ILE A 92 -4.54 -3.38 14.77
CA ILE A 92 -4.55 -1.92 14.74
C ILE A 92 -3.40 -1.37 15.56
N LEU A 93 -3.12 -1.97 16.72
CA LEU A 93 -1.99 -1.58 17.57
C LEU A 93 -0.67 -1.75 16.80
N ILE A 94 -0.47 -2.92 16.19
CA ILE A 94 0.72 -3.22 15.38
C ILE A 94 0.83 -2.22 14.22
N LEU A 95 -0.26 -1.99 13.48
CA LEU A 95 -0.27 -1.05 12.35
C LEU A 95 0.00 0.39 12.79
N SER A 96 -0.57 0.84 13.91
CA SER A 96 -0.38 2.20 14.42
C SER A 96 1.03 2.47 14.94
N MET A 97 1.81 1.41 15.21
CA MET A 97 3.20 1.46 15.65
C MET A 97 4.18 1.11 14.53
N ASP A 98 3.69 0.87 13.31
CA ASP A 98 4.51 0.55 12.16
C ASP A 98 5.14 1.84 11.59
N LYS A 99 6.46 1.82 11.39
CA LYS A 99 7.23 3.00 10.95
C LYS A 99 6.79 3.47 9.58
N LEU A 100 6.58 2.55 8.64
CA LEU A 100 6.11 2.86 7.29
C LEU A 100 4.72 3.52 7.34
N TYR A 101 3.80 2.95 8.11
CA TYR A 101 2.45 3.50 8.26
C TYR A 101 2.45 4.91 8.87
N ILE A 102 3.22 5.13 9.94
CA ILE A 102 3.35 6.44 10.59
C ILE A 102 3.93 7.46 9.60
N GLN A 103 5.04 7.13 8.93
CA GLN A 103 5.68 8.01 7.97
C GLN A 103 4.72 8.41 6.84
N PHE A 104 4.06 7.44 6.21
CA PHE A 104 3.17 7.71 5.08
C PHE A 104 1.86 8.40 5.48
N SER A 105 1.47 8.32 6.75
CA SER A 105 0.35 9.11 7.29
C SER A 105 0.72 10.54 7.67
N SER A 106 2.02 10.81 7.91
CA SER A 106 2.52 12.12 8.37
C SER A 106 2.95 13.03 7.22
N PHE A 107 3.14 12.47 6.02
CA PHE A 107 3.52 13.20 4.82
C PHE A 107 2.44 13.11 3.74
N SER A 108 2.57 13.92 2.69
CA SER A 108 1.65 13.97 1.55
C SER A 108 1.88 12.80 0.58
N MET A 109 1.80 11.57 1.07
CA MET A 109 2.01 10.34 0.28
C MET A 109 0.70 9.77 -0.27
N LEU A 110 0.74 9.22 -1.49
CA LEU A 110 -0.46 8.67 -2.15
C LEU A 110 -0.94 7.34 -1.51
N ASP A 111 -0.01 6.57 -0.95
CA ASP A 111 -0.24 5.19 -0.50
C ASP A 111 -1.20 5.10 0.68
N ILE A 112 -1.29 6.12 1.53
CA ILE A 112 -2.22 6.10 2.68
C ILE A 112 -3.68 6.11 2.20
N TYR A 113 -4.00 6.88 1.15
CA TYR A 113 -5.32 6.93 0.53
C TYR A 113 -5.63 5.62 -0.21
N ALA A 114 -4.66 5.06 -0.91
CA ALA A 114 -4.79 3.76 -1.56
C ALA A 114 -5.08 2.65 -0.53
N THR A 115 -4.39 2.67 0.61
CA THR A 115 -4.59 1.75 1.74
C THR A 115 -5.99 1.87 2.34
N PHE A 116 -6.48 3.10 2.53
CA PHE A 116 -7.85 3.36 2.99
C PHE A 116 -8.90 2.73 2.09
N PHE A 117 -8.86 3.03 0.78
CA PHE A 117 -9.84 2.47 -0.15
C PHE A 117 -9.69 0.95 -0.30
N THR A 118 -8.48 0.40 -0.15
CA THR A 118 -8.27 -1.05 -0.09
C THR A 118 -8.97 -1.66 1.13
N ALA A 119 -8.78 -1.10 2.33
CA ALA A 119 -9.48 -1.52 3.55
C ALA A 119 -11.01 -1.44 3.40
N LEU A 120 -11.51 -0.36 2.82
CA LEU A 120 -12.94 -0.18 2.58
C LEU A 120 -13.50 -1.20 1.59
N ALA A 121 -12.79 -1.49 0.49
CA ALA A 121 -13.19 -2.48 -0.49
C ALA A 121 -13.30 -3.88 0.14
N ILE A 122 -12.32 -4.27 0.95
CA ILE A 122 -12.38 -5.57 1.64
C ILE A 122 -13.51 -5.61 2.66
N LEU A 123 -13.73 -4.54 3.44
CA LEU A 123 -14.84 -4.48 4.36
C LEU A 123 -16.18 -4.63 3.63
N LEU A 124 -16.39 -3.92 2.51
CA LEU A 124 -17.60 -4.03 1.68
C LEU A 124 -17.79 -5.44 1.12
N MET A 125 -16.70 -6.09 0.71
CA MET A 125 -16.72 -7.45 0.18
C MET A 125 -17.08 -8.50 1.23
N ILE A 126 -16.50 -8.45 2.44
CA ILE A 126 -16.81 -9.41 3.51
C ILE A 126 -18.16 -9.14 4.17
N THR A 127 -18.69 -7.91 4.05
CA THR A 127 -20.02 -7.54 4.56
C THR A 127 -21.11 -7.57 3.49
N ASN A 128 -20.81 -8.03 2.28
CA ASN A 128 -21.68 -7.97 1.10
C ASN A 128 -23.03 -8.70 1.30
N LYS A 129 -24.02 -7.97 1.85
CA LYS A 129 -25.38 -8.44 2.11
C LYS A 129 -26.41 -7.88 1.14
N THR A 130 -26.11 -6.76 0.47
CA THR A 130 -27.07 -6.01 -0.34
C THR A 130 -26.52 -5.68 -1.71
N LYS A 131 -27.41 -5.39 -2.68
CA LYS A 131 -27.01 -4.88 -4.00
C LYS A 131 -26.20 -3.57 -3.94
N TRP A 132 -26.40 -2.77 -2.89
CA TRP A 132 -25.66 -1.53 -2.68
C TRP A 132 -24.19 -1.80 -2.32
N ASN A 133 -23.91 -2.85 -1.56
CA ASN A 133 -22.54 -3.24 -1.26
C ASN A 133 -21.78 -3.62 -2.53
N PHE A 134 -22.45 -4.26 -3.50
CA PHE A 134 -21.85 -4.53 -4.81
C PHE A 134 -21.48 -3.23 -5.52
N LEU A 135 -22.42 -2.28 -5.65
CA LEU A 135 -22.16 -0.99 -6.29
C LEU A 135 -21.01 -0.24 -5.60
N PHE A 136 -21.08 -0.07 -4.28
CA PHE A 136 -20.07 0.66 -3.50
C PHE A 136 -18.70 -0.02 -3.53
N LEU A 137 -18.65 -1.36 -3.59
CA LEU A 137 -17.40 -2.10 -3.74
C LEU A 137 -16.67 -1.67 -5.01
N TYR A 138 -17.34 -1.66 -6.16
CA TYR A 138 -16.70 -1.31 -7.43
C TYR A 138 -16.39 0.18 -7.57
N ILE A 139 -17.20 1.06 -6.97
CA ILE A 139 -16.84 2.48 -6.82
C ILE A 139 -15.54 2.59 -6.02
N THR A 140 -15.45 1.90 -4.87
CA THR A 140 -14.26 1.94 -4.01
C THR A 140 -13.03 1.35 -4.70
N ILE A 141 -13.17 0.29 -5.50
CA ILE A 141 -12.08 -0.25 -6.32
C ILE A 141 -11.61 0.79 -7.35
N GLY A 142 -12.55 1.48 -8.03
CA GLY A 142 -12.22 2.57 -8.93
C GLY A 142 -11.46 3.71 -8.24
N LEU A 143 -11.89 4.13 -7.05
CA LEU A 143 -11.21 5.14 -6.24
C LEU A 143 -9.80 4.69 -5.80
N ALA A 144 -9.63 3.43 -5.37
CA ALA A 144 -8.32 2.89 -5.02
C ALA A 144 -7.34 2.96 -6.20
N LEU A 145 -7.80 2.55 -7.39
CA LEU A 145 -7.04 2.63 -8.64
C LEU A 145 -6.69 4.08 -9.00
N SER A 146 -7.61 5.03 -8.76
CA SER A 146 -7.39 6.46 -8.97
C SER A 146 -6.44 7.10 -7.96
N CYS A 147 -6.09 6.42 -6.86
CA CYS A 147 -5.00 6.84 -5.99
C CYS A 147 -3.66 6.31 -6.50
N LYS A 148 -3.59 5.00 -6.78
CA LYS A 148 -2.35 4.33 -7.20
C LYS A 148 -2.66 3.00 -7.87
N TRP A 149 -2.07 2.76 -9.04
CA TRP A 149 -2.23 1.52 -9.82
C TRP A 149 -1.75 0.26 -9.12
N ILE A 150 -0.94 0.39 -8.06
CA ILE A 150 -0.55 -0.76 -7.25
C ILE A 150 -1.77 -1.52 -6.70
N THR A 151 -2.90 -0.84 -6.52
CA THR A 151 -4.16 -1.45 -6.05
C THR A 151 -4.89 -2.28 -7.11
N PHE A 152 -4.32 -2.47 -8.30
CA PHE A 152 -4.93 -3.27 -9.38
C PHE A 152 -5.23 -4.71 -8.99
N PHE A 153 -4.53 -5.27 -7.99
CA PHE A 153 -4.88 -6.57 -7.42
C PHE A 153 -6.34 -6.65 -6.93
N LEU A 154 -6.95 -5.52 -6.53
CA LEU A 154 -8.37 -5.45 -6.13
C LEU A 154 -9.34 -5.78 -7.25
N VAL A 155 -8.93 -5.68 -8.52
CA VAL A 155 -9.73 -6.13 -9.66
C VAL A 155 -9.81 -7.65 -9.69
N ILE A 156 -8.75 -8.35 -9.28
CA ILE A 156 -8.60 -9.81 -9.38
C ILE A 156 -9.25 -10.55 -8.20
N ILE A 157 -9.28 -9.93 -7.01
CA ILE A 157 -9.78 -10.59 -5.79
C ILE A 157 -11.29 -10.91 -5.85
N PRO A 158 -12.21 -10.01 -6.29
CA PRO A 158 -13.65 -10.28 -6.33
C PRO A 158 -14.06 -11.55 -7.10
N PRO A 159 -13.59 -11.81 -8.34
CA PRO A 159 -13.98 -13.02 -9.06
C PRO A 159 -13.47 -14.28 -8.37
N ILE A 160 -12.25 -14.28 -7.81
CA ILE A 160 -11.72 -15.39 -6.99
C ILE A 160 -12.63 -15.62 -5.77
N TYR A 161 -12.96 -14.55 -5.05
CA TYR A 161 -13.82 -14.62 -3.87
C TYR A 161 -15.22 -15.17 -4.21
N TYR A 162 -15.83 -14.72 -5.30
CA TYR A 162 -17.15 -15.20 -5.74
C TYR A 162 -17.11 -16.65 -6.19
N LEU A 163 -16.05 -17.09 -6.87
CA LEU A 163 -15.86 -18.50 -7.24
C LEU A 163 -15.75 -19.38 -6.00
N ILE A 164 -14.90 -19.03 -5.03
CA ILE A 164 -14.70 -19.84 -3.82
C ILE A 164 -15.99 -19.95 -2.98
N ASN A 165 -16.76 -18.86 -2.92
CA ASN A 165 -18.04 -18.81 -2.20
C ASN A 165 -19.24 -19.26 -3.05
N LYS A 166 -19.01 -19.78 -4.27
CA LYS A 166 -20.06 -20.25 -5.19
C LYS A 166 -21.15 -19.19 -5.47
N ASN A 167 -20.80 -17.91 -5.46
CA ASN A 167 -21.70 -16.81 -5.72
C ASN A 167 -21.80 -16.52 -7.23
N GLY A 168 -22.52 -17.37 -7.95
CA GLY A 168 -22.66 -17.27 -9.41
C GLY A 168 -23.33 -15.98 -9.88
N ARG A 169 -24.21 -15.37 -9.07
CA ARG A 169 -24.85 -14.08 -9.40
C ARG A 169 -23.82 -12.96 -9.47
N ASN A 170 -23.03 -12.76 -8.41
CA ASN A 170 -22.06 -11.67 -8.40
C ASN A 170 -20.92 -11.93 -9.39
N LEU A 171 -20.59 -13.19 -9.67
CA LEU A 171 -19.64 -13.54 -10.72
C LEU A 171 -20.16 -13.14 -12.12
N LYS A 172 -21.44 -13.38 -12.43
CA LYS A 172 -22.05 -12.91 -13.69
C LYS A 172 -22.15 -11.39 -13.78
N LEU A 173 -22.31 -10.70 -12.64
CA LEU A 173 -22.37 -9.24 -12.58
C LEU A 173 -20.97 -8.59 -12.58
N TYR A 174 -19.90 -9.36 -12.39
CA TYR A 174 -18.53 -8.83 -12.32
C TYR A 174 -18.15 -7.91 -13.49
N PRO A 175 -18.48 -8.20 -14.77
CA PRO A 175 -18.21 -7.28 -15.86
C PRO A 175 -18.88 -5.91 -15.69
N ILE A 176 -20.10 -5.87 -15.16
CA ILE A 176 -20.79 -4.60 -14.84
C ILE A 176 -20.06 -3.87 -13.71
N GLY A 177 -19.59 -4.62 -12.71
CA GLY A 177 -18.71 -4.08 -11.66
C GLY A 177 -17.45 -3.44 -12.22
N LEU A 178 -16.79 -4.07 -13.20
CA LEU A 178 -15.62 -3.49 -13.87
C LEU A 178 -15.95 -2.19 -14.59
N VAL A 179 -17.08 -2.13 -15.30
CA VAL A 179 -17.55 -0.89 -15.94
C VAL A 179 -17.74 0.22 -14.90
N ILE A 180 -18.34 -0.08 -13.74
CA ILE A 180 -18.49 0.89 -12.64
C ILE A 180 -17.12 1.38 -12.14
N ALA A 181 -16.16 0.47 -11.95
CA ALA A 181 -14.82 0.82 -11.49
C ALA A 181 -14.08 1.71 -12.51
N VAL A 182 -14.18 1.39 -13.81
CA VAL A 182 -13.59 2.19 -14.91
C VAL A 182 -14.24 3.56 -14.99
N LEU A 183 -15.58 3.65 -14.94
CA LEU A 183 -16.29 4.93 -14.95
C LEU A 183 -15.91 5.79 -13.74
N THR A 184 -15.82 5.18 -12.55
CA THR A 184 -15.34 5.87 -11.35
C THR A 184 -13.92 6.38 -11.55
N TYR A 185 -13.03 5.54 -12.07
CA TYR A 185 -11.65 5.91 -12.33
C TYR A 185 -11.53 7.09 -13.31
N SER A 186 -12.24 7.02 -14.44
CA SER A 186 -12.27 8.07 -15.46
C SER A 186 -12.91 9.36 -14.95
N SER A 187 -13.91 9.28 -14.05
CA SER A 187 -14.57 10.47 -13.50
C SER A 187 -13.62 11.37 -12.70
N ILE A 188 -12.56 10.82 -12.11
CA ILE A 188 -11.55 11.61 -11.39
C ILE A 188 -10.76 12.51 -12.35
N TYR A 189 -10.71 12.18 -13.64
CA TYR A 189 -10.09 13.00 -14.68
C TYR A 189 -11.04 14.07 -15.24
N ALA A 190 -12.10 14.47 -14.52
CA ALA A 190 -13.06 15.48 -15.00
C ALA A 190 -12.38 16.77 -15.47
N VAL A 191 -11.40 17.30 -14.72
CA VAL A 191 -10.66 18.52 -15.11
C VAL A 191 -9.89 18.34 -16.42
N PHE A 192 -9.32 17.15 -16.65
CA PHE A 192 -8.65 16.83 -17.92
C PHE A 192 -9.62 16.94 -19.10
N PHE A 193 -10.82 16.38 -18.97
CA PHE A 193 -11.85 16.46 -20.02
C PHE A 193 -12.42 17.88 -20.18
N PHE A 194 -12.64 18.61 -19.08
CA PHE A 194 -13.12 20.00 -19.13
C PHE A 194 -12.12 20.96 -19.79
N ALA A 195 -10.84 20.63 -19.79
CA ALA A 195 -9.83 21.37 -20.53
C ALA A 195 -9.85 21.11 -22.06
N GLY A 196 -10.83 20.34 -22.56
CA GLY A 196 -11.03 20.08 -23.99
C GLY A 196 -10.37 18.80 -24.51
N ASN A 197 -9.75 17.99 -23.63
CA ASN A 197 -9.15 16.73 -24.03
C ASN A 197 -10.21 15.67 -24.34
N THR A 198 -9.92 14.81 -25.32
CA THR A 198 -10.80 13.75 -25.79
C THR A 198 -10.55 12.42 -25.06
N ILE A 199 -11.39 11.42 -25.34
CA ILE A 199 -11.18 10.04 -24.88
C ILE A 199 -9.87 9.46 -25.44
N ILE A 200 -9.47 9.86 -26.66
CA ILE A 200 -8.21 9.41 -27.27
C ILE A 200 -7.03 9.94 -26.47
N ASP A 201 -7.06 11.23 -26.09
CA ASP A 201 -6.02 11.84 -25.26
C ASP A 201 -5.96 11.19 -23.87
N PHE A 202 -7.11 10.81 -23.31
CA PHE A 202 -7.17 10.07 -22.06
C PHE A 202 -6.49 8.70 -22.17
N ILE A 203 -6.75 7.95 -23.24
CA ILE A 203 -6.09 6.66 -23.50
C ILE A 203 -4.59 6.85 -23.67
N TYR A 204 -4.18 7.87 -24.44
CA TYR A 204 -2.78 8.21 -24.60
C TYR A 204 -2.10 8.53 -23.27
N LEU A 205 -2.76 9.30 -22.40
CA LEU A 205 -2.29 9.57 -21.04
C LEU A 205 -2.12 8.28 -20.24
N GLN A 206 -3.06 7.34 -20.29
CA GLN A 206 -2.92 6.06 -19.59
C GLN A 206 -1.72 5.25 -20.14
N LEU A 207 -1.54 5.21 -21.45
CA LEU A 207 -0.39 4.53 -22.07
C LEU A 207 0.94 5.19 -21.70
N ARG A 208 0.96 6.53 -21.60
CA ARG A 208 2.13 7.30 -21.15
C ARG A 208 2.50 6.97 -19.70
N ILE A 209 1.51 6.85 -18.81
CA ILE A 209 1.72 6.41 -17.42
C ILE A 209 2.32 5.00 -17.39
N LEU A 210 1.74 4.06 -18.15
CA LEU A 210 2.24 2.70 -18.23
C LEU A 210 3.68 2.64 -18.75
N GLY A 211 3.98 3.38 -19.83
CA GLY A 211 5.31 3.47 -20.42
C GLY A 211 6.35 4.02 -19.44
N PHE A 212 6.00 5.05 -18.67
CA PHE A 212 6.86 5.61 -17.62
C PHE A 212 7.20 4.56 -16.55
N HIS A 213 6.21 3.84 -16.03
CA HIS A 213 6.47 2.80 -15.01
C HIS A 213 7.30 1.64 -15.57
N GLN A 214 7.08 1.26 -16.84
CA GLN A 214 7.89 0.24 -17.50
C GLN A 214 9.34 0.71 -17.68
N SER A 215 9.58 1.94 -18.12
CA SER A 215 10.94 2.48 -18.28
C SER A 215 11.67 2.57 -16.94
N MET A 216 10.98 2.99 -15.87
CA MET A 216 11.55 3.01 -14.52
C MET A 216 11.93 1.62 -14.04
N ARG A 217 11.06 0.62 -14.23
CA ARG A 217 11.36 -0.77 -13.86
C ARG A 217 12.54 -1.35 -14.63
N ILE A 218 12.64 -1.05 -15.93
CA ILE A 218 13.77 -1.49 -16.77
C ILE A 218 15.06 -0.80 -16.31
N GLY A 219 15.02 0.51 -16.06
CA GLY A 219 16.17 1.29 -15.60
C GLY A 219 16.73 0.85 -14.25
N MET A 220 15.87 0.38 -13.33
CA MET A 220 16.29 -0.15 -12.02
C MET A 220 16.80 -1.60 -12.08
N GLY A 221 16.67 -2.27 -13.23
CA GLY A 221 16.97 -3.69 -13.40
C GLY A 221 15.86 -4.61 -12.89
N ALA A 222 15.74 -5.79 -13.51
CA ALA A 222 14.87 -6.84 -13.01
C ALA A 222 15.55 -7.53 -11.83
N PRO A 223 14.94 -7.59 -10.64
CA PRO A 223 15.47 -8.40 -9.57
C PRO A 223 15.32 -9.87 -9.95
N PRO A 224 16.14 -10.76 -9.37
CA PRO A 224 16.00 -12.19 -9.60
C PRO A 224 14.56 -12.67 -9.35
N PRO A 225 14.08 -13.72 -10.04
CA PRO A 225 12.82 -14.37 -9.68
C PRO A 225 12.78 -14.68 -8.18
N PHE A 226 11.62 -14.46 -7.56
CA PHE A 226 11.43 -14.64 -6.11
C PHE A 226 12.25 -13.71 -5.21
N TRP A 227 12.97 -12.71 -5.73
CA TRP A 227 13.71 -11.76 -4.90
C TRP A 227 12.82 -11.09 -3.86
N ILE A 228 11.61 -10.66 -4.24
CA ILE A 228 10.68 -10.08 -3.27
C ILE A 228 10.26 -11.12 -2.23
N LEU A 229 10.03 -12.37 -2.63
CA LEU A 229 9.68 -13.42 -1.69
C LEU A 229 10.82 -13.70 -0.70
N LEU A 230 12.07 -13.75 -1.19
CA LEU A 230 13.27 -13.97 -0.37
C LEU A 230 13.52 -12.80 0.58
N ASN A 231 13.41 -11.57 0.07
CA ASN A 231 13.55 -10.35 0.88
C ASN A 231 12.43 -10.28 1.94
N PHE A 232 11.20 -10.67 1.60
CA PHE A 232 10.10 -10.73 2.56
C PHE A 232 10.25 -11.84 3.61
N LEU A 233 10.75 -13.00 3.21
CA LEU A 233 10.96 -14.14 4.12
C LEU A 233 12.12 -13.91 5.08
N LEU A 234 13.19 -13.28 4.61
CA LEU A 234 14.43 -13.18 5.36
C LEU A 234 14.64 -11.79 5.97
N GLY A 235 13.95 -10.76 5.48
CA GLY A 235 14.23 -9.36 5.83
C GLY A 235 15.55 -8.85 5.26
N ILE A 236 16.31 -9.72 4.58
CA ILE A 236 17.67 -9.50 4.14
C ILE A 236 17.63 -9.39 2.62
N GLU A 237 17.78 -8.18 2.11
CA GLU A 237 18.44 -8.01 0.83
C GLU A 237 19.89 -8.42 1.05
N GLY A 238 20.34 -9.46 0.33
CA GLY A 238 21.67 -10.03 0.51
C GLY A 238 22.77 -8.97 0.44
N PRO A 239 24.02 -9.32 0.80
CA PRO A 239 25.12 -8.35 0.75
C PRO A 239 25.32 -7.89 -0.70
N SER A 240 24.78 -6.73 -1.05
CA SER A 240 25.00 -6.12 -2.35
C SER A 240 25.87 -4.90 -2.15
N ASP A 241 27.17 -5.06 -2.41
CA ASP A 241 28.08 -3.93 -2.55
C ASP A 241 27.73 -3.18 -3.85
N ILE A 242 26.69 -2.35 -3.83
CA ILE A 242 26.34 -1.48 -4.96
C ILE A 242 27.06 -0.16 -4.76
N THR A 243 28.16 0.03 -5.48
CA THR A 243 28.81 1.33 -5.60
C THR A 243 28.26 2.03 -6.83
N VAL A 244 27.40 3.04 -6.64
CA VAL A 244 26.95 3.90 -7.76
C VAL A 244 27.99 5.00 -7.96
N ILE A 245 28.60 5.00 -9.14
CA ILE A 245 29.55 6.03 -9.55
C ILE A 245 28.78 7.05 -10.37
N HIS A 246 28.60 8.25 -9.81
CA HIS A 246 28.03 9.37 -10.55
C HIS A 246 29.18 10.12 -11.23
N PHE A 247 29.13 10.18 -12.56
CA PHE A 247 30.06 10.96 -13.37
C PHE A 247 29.34 12.18 -13.92
N ASP A 248 29.68 13.36 -13.41
CA ASP A 248 29.22 14.62 -14.00
C ASP A 248 30.15 15.00 -15.15
N THR A 249 29.63 14.92 -16.37
CA THR A 249 30.38 15.23 -17.61
C THR A 249 30.77 16.70 -17.73
N VAL A 250 30.09 17.61 -17.01
CA VAL A 250 30.30 19.05 -17.09
C VAL A 250 31.34 19.50 -16.05
N SER A 251 31.24 19.04 -14.81
CA SER A 251 32.19 19.38 -13.75
C SER A 251 33.42 18.46 -13.67
N LYS A 252 33.43 17.34 -14.43
CA LYS A 252 34.44 16.26 -14.35
C LYS A 252 34.62 15.70 -12.92
N PHE A 253 33.62 15.84 -12.07
CA PHE A 253 33.67 15.37 -10.70
C PHE A 253 33.08 13.95 -10.60
N LEU A 254 33.76 13.10 -9.83
CA LEU A 254 33.30 11.77 -9.47
C LEU A 254 32.70 11.83 -8.08
N SER A 255 31.41 11.55 -7.94
CA SER A 255 30.80 11.33 -6.63
C SER A 255 30.41 9.88 -6.46
N PHE A 256 30.76 9.32 -5.31
CA PHE A 256 30.46 7.96 -4.92
C PHE A 256 29.22 7.96 -4.04
N SER A 257 28.22 7.17 -4.38
CA SER A 257 27.18 6.81 -3.42
C SER A 257 27.78 5.84 -2.39
N PRO A 258 27.47 5.99 -1.09
CA PRO A 258 28.00 5.11 -0.05
C PRO A 258 27.61 3.65 -0.34
N VAL A 259 28.47 2.71 0.06
CA VAL A 259 28.20 1.28 -0.07
C VAL A 259 26.98 0.95 0.79
N GLU A 260 25.89 0.53 0.16
CA GLU A 260 24.68 0.08 0.84
C GLU A 260 24.94 -1.29 1.49
N LYS A 261 25.27 -1.30 2.79
CA LYS A 261 25.35 -2.51 3.61
C LYS A 261 24.24 -2.45 4.64
N GLY A 262 23.26 -3.35 4.56
CA GLY A 262 22.16 -3.36 5.51
C GLY A 262 21.25 -4.57 5.38
N ILE A 263 20.50 -4.84 6.44
CA ILE A 263 19.29 -5.66 6.37
C ILE A 263 18.24 -4.71 5.78
N SER A 264 18.07 -4.66 4.45
CA SER A 264 17.42 -3.52 3.76
C SER A 264 16.00 -3.17 4.18
N LEU A 265 15.36 -4.00 5.01
CA LEU A 265 14.00 -3.80 5.51
C LEU A 265 13.93 -3.36 6.97
N ILE A 266 15.02 -3.43 7.73
CA ILE A 266 15.00 -3.21 9.19
C ILE A 266 14.78 -1.73 9.57
N GLY A 267 15.15 -0.81 8.68
CA GLY A 267 14.86 0.62 8.82
C GLY A 267 13.38 0.95 8.61
N THR A 268 12.70 0.17 7.77
CA THR A 268 11.33 0.42 7.32
C THR A 268 10.28 -0.38 8.09
N PHE A 269 10.61 -1.61 8.52
CA PHE A 269 9.68 -2.51 9.22
C PHE A 269 10.18 -2.99 10.56
N ASN A 270 9.22 -3.46 11.36
CA ASN A 270 9.51 -4.23 12.56
C ASN A 270 9.82 -5.70 12.17
N PRO A 271 11.06 -6.19 12.38
CA PRO A 271 11.49 -7.54 12.00
C PRO A 271 10.79 -8.63 12.81
N LEU A 272 10.10 -8.29 13.90
CA LEU A 272 9.28 -9.22 14.67
C LEU A 272 7.89 -9.43 14.06
N THR A 273 7.47 -8.56 13.14
CA THR A 273 6.15 -8.65 12.48
C THR A 273 6.29 -9.05 11.02
N TRP A 274 7.34 -8.57 10.36
CA TRP A 274 7.49 -8.67 8.92
C TRP A 274 7.65 -10.10 8.38
N PRO A 275 8.69 -10.89 8.77
CA PRO A 275 8.88 -12.24 8.25
C PRO A 275 7.71 -13.17 8.59
N LEU A 276 7.11 -12.96 9.77
CA LEU A 276 5.98 -13.75 10.25
C LEU A 276 4.70 -13.45 9.47
N SER A 277 4.52 -12.21 8.99
CA SER A 277 3.30 -11.80 8.27
C SER A 277 3.11 -12.57 6.97
N PHE A 278 4.19 -12.88 6.23
CA PHE A 278 4.10 -13.69 5.02
C PHE A 278 3.60 -15.12 5.33
N SER A 279 4.31 -15.82 6.21
CA SER A 279 3.97 -17.19 6.61
C SER A 279 2.58 -17.30 7.23
N ALA A 280 2.23 -16.32 8.08
CA ALA A 280 0.91 -16.27 8.69
C ALA A 280 -0.20 -15.98 7.67
N THR A 281 0.07 -15.20 6.61
CA THR A 281 -0.90 -14.97 5.53
C THR A 281 -1.20 -16.26 4.77
N ILE A 282 -0.20 -17.07 4.45
CA ILE A 282 -0.39 -18.38 3.80
C ILE A 282 -1.21 -19.31 4.71
N LEU A 283 -0.85 -19.42 5.98
CA LEU A 283 -1.57 -20.24 6.95
C LEU A 283 -3.00 -19.73 7.16
N ALA A 284 -3.20 -18.41 7.22
CA ALA A 284 -4.52 -17.81 7.38
C ALA A 284 -5.39 -18.11 6.17
N PHE A 285 -4.84 -18.04 4.96
CA PHE A 285 -5.55 -18.46 3.75
C PHE A 285 -5.98 -19.93 3.85
N TYR A 286 -5.08 -20.84 4.21
CA TYR A 286 -5.39 -22.26 4.35
C TYR A 286 -6.53 -22.52 5.36
N TYR A 287 -6.43 -21.94 6.56
CA TYR A 287 -7.44 -22.15 7.60
C TYR A 287 -8.77 -21.49 7.28
N LEU A 288 -8.77 -20.27 6.74
CA LEU A 288 -10.01 -19.60 6.34
C LEU A 288 -10.67 -20.29 5.15
N PHE A 289 -9.90 -20.89 4.25
CA PHE A 289 -10.44 -21.69 3.15
C PHE A 289 -11.23 -22.90 3.66
N ARG A 290 -10.78 -23.52 4.75
CA ARG A 290 -11.44 -24.66 5.39
C ARG A 290 -12.61 -24.23 6.28
N ASP A 291 -12.40 -23.22 7.11
CA ASP A 291 -13.28 -22.92 8.24
C ASP A 291 -14.26 -21.77 7.96
N ASN A 292 -13.83 -20.73 7.24
CA ASN A 292 -14.64 -19.52 7.01
C ASN A 292 -14.30 -18.81 5.69
N LYS A 293 -14.84 -19.34 4.60
CA LYS A 293 -14.58 -18.85 3.23
C LYS A 293 -14.95 -17.39 2.98
N LYS A 294 -15.82 -16.82 3.83
CA LYS A 294 -16.22 -15.41 3.74
C LYS A 294 -15.07 -14.45 4.08
N MET A 295 -14.08 -14.88 4.85
CA MET A 295 -12.96 -14.05 5.30
C MET A 295 -11.68 -14.22 4.47
N ILE A 296 -11.69 -15.13 3.48
CA ILE A 296 -10.59 -15.33 2.51
C ILE A 296 -10.08 -14.03 1.85
N PRO A 297 -10.91 -13.00 1.57
CA PRO A 297 -10.43 -11.71 1.08
C PRO A 297 -9.26 -11.12 1.86
N VAL A 298 -9.20 -11.33 3.18
CA VAL A 298 -8.17 -10.76 4.05
C VAL A 298 -6.77 -11.23 3.62
N PRO A 299 -6.42 -12.53 3.70
CA PRO A 299 -5.09 -12.97 3.25
C PRO A 299 -4.89 -12.83 1.73
N LEU A 300 -5.96 -12.86 0.92
CA LEU A 300 -5.84 -12.68 -0.53
C LEU A 300 -5.28 -11.31 -0.92
N VAL A 301 -5.55 -10.24 -0.15
CA VAL A 301 -4.98 -8.92 -0.45
C VAL A 301 -3.46 -8.97 -0.43
N PHE A 302 -2.89 -9.44 0.67
CA PHE A 302 -1.44 -9.43 0.82
C PHE A 302 -0.77 -10.38 -0.19
N ILE A 303 -1.33 -11.58 -0.41
CA ILE A 303 -0.83 -12.51 -1.44
C ILE A 303 -0.88 -11.89 -2.83
N SER A 304 -2.02 -11.29 -3.22
CA SER A 304 -2.19 -10.74 -4.57
C SER A 304 -1.28 -9.54 -4.81
N LEU A 305 -1.11 -8.68 -3.79
CA LEU A 305 -0.17 -7.56 -3.86
C LEU A 305 1.26 -8.05 -4.10
N LEU A 306 1.72 -9.06 -3.35
CA LEU A 306 3.05 -9.64 -3.51
C LEU A 306 3.29 -10.21 -4.91
N ILE A 307 2.29 -10.85 -5.51
CA ILE A 307 2.36 -11.33 -6.90
C ILE A 307 2.51 -10.15 -7.87
N THR A 308 1.75 -9.07 -7.67
CA THR A 308 1.86 -7.89 -8.55
C THR A 308 3.18 -7.13 -8.39
N THR A 309 3.78 -7.16 -7.21
CA THR A 309 5.07 -6.52 -6.92
C THR A 309 6.27 -7.40 -7.25
N SER A 310 6.10 -8.69 -7.54
CA SER A 310 7.22 -9.59 -7.88
C SER A 310 7.82 -9.37 -9.28
N THR A 311 7.36 -8.36 -10.03
CA THR A 311 7.82 -8.04 -11.40
C THR A 311 8.57 -6.70 -11.43
N GLY A 312 9.91 -6.75 -11.55
CA GLY A 312 10.77 -5.57 -11.38
C GLY A 312 11.14 -5.33 -9.90
N LYS A 313 11.99 -4.35 -9.60
CA LYS A 313 12.31 -3.95 -8.22
C LYS A 313 11.23 -2.97 -7.75
N PRO A 314 10.16 -3.41 -7.06
CA PRO A 314 9.20 -2.47 -6.53
C PRO A 314 9.85 -1.74 -5.36
N PHE A 315 9.43 -0.50 -5.17
CA PHE A 315 9.74 0.16 -3.92
C PHE A 315 9.01 -0.52 -2.77
N ILE A 316 9.76 -0.78 -1.71
CA ILE A 316 9.31 -1.51 -0.54
C ILE A 316 8.03 -0.90 0.07
N TRP A 317 7.86 0.41 0.00
CA TRP A 317 6.67 1.11 0.51
C TRP A 317 5.37 0.81 -0.24
N TYR A 318 5.41 0.25 -1.45
CA TYR A 318 4.21 -0.11 -2.23
C TYR A 318 3.32 -1.16 -1.57
N ILE A 319 3.84 -1.82 -0.54
CA ILE A 319 3.12 -2.86 0.18
C ILE A 319 2.13 -2.31 1.20
N LEU A 320 2.18 -1.01 1.48
CA LEU A 320 1.38 -0.38 2.54
C LEU A 320 -0.10 -0.71 2.38
N SER A 321 -0.60 -0.77 1.14
CA SER A 321 -1.99 -1.14 0.84
C SER A 321 -2.36 -2.58 1.22
N GLY A 322 -1.38 -3.48 1.36
CA GLY A 322 -1.59 -4.87 1.81
C GLY A 322 -1.19 -5.14 3.26
N LEU A 323 -0.35 -4.28 3.85
CA LEU A 323 0.21 -4.47 5.19
C LEU A 323 -0.84 -4.67 6.30
N PRO A 324 -1.96 -3.91 6.35
CA PRO A 324 -3.00 -4.13 7.36
C PRO A 324 -3.55 -5.56 7.38
N PHE A 325 -3.68 -6.15 6.19
CA PHE A 325 -4.23 -7.51 6.04
C PHE A 325 -3.21 -8.59 6.39
N ALA A 326 -1.92 -8.30 6.20
CA ALA A 326 -0.83 -9.13 6.66
C ALA A 326 -0.83 -9.20 8.20
N PHE A 327 -1.00 -8.06 8.89
CA PHE A 327 -1.11 -8.02 10.35
C PHE A 327 -2.39 -8.66 10.88
N ILE A 328 -3.54 -8.50 10.21
CA ILE A 328 -4.75 -9.25 10.58
C ILE A 328 -4.50 -10.76 10.47
N SER A 329 -3.85 -11.20 9.39
CA SER A 329 -3.54 -12.62 9.18
C SER A 329 -2.56 -13.16 10.23
N LEU A 330 -1.54 -12.38 10.58
CA LEU A 330 -0.60 -12.68 11.66
C LEU A 330 -1.33 -12.89 12.99
N VAL A 331 -2.19 -11.94 13.37
CA VAL A 331 -2.92 -12.03 14.64
C VAL A 331 -3.94 -13.17 14.62
N TYR A 332 -4.59 -13.45 13.49
CA TYR A 332 -5.50 -14.59 13.34
C TYR A 332 -4.81 -15.93 13.62
N ILE A 333 -3.61 -16.14 13.07
CA ILE A 333 -2.84 -17.36 13.33
C ILE A 333 -2.40 -17.44 14.79
N THR A 334 -1.95 -16.33 15.37
CA THR A 334 -1.56 -16.27 16.79
C THR A 334 -2.76 -16.55 17.71
N GLU A 335 -3.94 -16.02 17.41
CA GLU A 335 -5.18 -16.32 18.15
C GLU A 335 -5.50 -17.82 18.07
N LYS A 336 -5.41 -18.41 16.87
CA LYS A 336 -5.70 -19.83 16.67
C LYS A 336 -4.73 -20.74 17.45
N ILE A 337 -3.44 -20.41 17.45
CA ILE A 337 -2.43 -21.11 18.26
C ILE A 337 -2.75 -20.97 19.75
N TYR A 338 -3.14 -19.78 20.19
CA TYR A 338 -3.52 -19.53 21.58
C TYR A 338 -4.75 -20.36 22.01
N ILE A 339 -5.80 -20.39 21.19
CA ILE A 339 -7.03 -21.16 21.47
C ILE A 339 -6.74 -22.66 21.56
N ASN A 340 -5.88 -23.18 20.69
CA ASN A 340 -5.53 -24.60 20.62
C ASN A 340 -4.45 -25.02 21.63
N SER A 341 -3.90 -24.10 22.42
CA SER A 341 -2.84 -24.43 23.39
C SER A 341 -3.42 -25.08 24.65
N GLU A 342 -2.96 -26.29 24.96
CA GLU A 342 -3.29 -26.98 26.22
C GLU A 342 -2.75 -26.20 27.44
N LYS A 343 -1.59 -25.57 27.29
CA LYS A 343 -0.87 -24.84 28.35
C LYS A 343 -1.15 -23.34 28.27
N LYS A 344 -2.40 -22.94 28.52
CA LYS A 344 -2.86 -21.54 28.38
C LYS A 344 -1.99 -20.50 29.11
N ASN A 345 -1.47 -20.80 30.30
CA ASN A 345 -0.63 -19.86 31.05
C ASN A 345 0.69 -19.55 30.32
N TYR A 346 1.34 -20.57 29.75
CA TYR A 346 2.56 -20.39 28.96
C TYR A 346 2.27 -19.65 27.65
N ALA A 347 1.16 -19.98 26.98
CA ALA A 347 0.74 -19.27 25.77
C ALA A 347 0.49 -17.78 26.03
N LYS A 348 -0.15 -17.43 27.16
CA LYS A 348 -0.32 -16.03 27.59
C LYS A 348 1.01 -15.32 27.82
N LEU A 349 1.95 -15.95 28.54
CA LEU A 349 3.26 -15.36 28.82
C LEU A 349 4.07 -15.13 27.54
N ILE A 350 4.11 -16.12 26.64
CA ILE A 350 4.82 -16.00 25.35
C ILE A 350 4.19 -14.89 24.50
N LEU A 351 2.85 -14.84 24.43
CA LEU A 351 2.15 -13.79 23.69
C LEU A 351 2.43 -12.40 24.25
N ALA A 352 2.36 -12.25 25.58
CA ALA A 352 2.68 -10.99 26.24
C ALA A 352 4.13 -10.58 25.96
N GLY A 353 5.08 -11.52 26.05
CA GLY A 353 6.48 -11.29 25.71
C GLY A 353 6.66 -10.86 24.24
N TYR A 354 5.97 -11.50 23.30
CA TYR A 354 6.00 -11.14 21.89
C TYR A 354 5.45 -9.72 21.64
N ILE A 355 4.29 -9.39 22.23
CA ILE A 355 3.68 -8.07 22.08
C ILE A 355 4.60 -6.99 22.68
N ILE A 356 5.16 -7.24 23.87
CA ILE A 356 6.13 -6.33 24.50
C ILE A 356 7.35 -6.15 23.58
N ALA A 357 7.89 -7.22 23.01
CA ALA A 357 9.03 -7.14 22.09
C ALA A 357 8.71 -6.31 20.83
N VAL A 358 7.51 -6.50 20.24
CA VAL A 358 7.03 -5.69 19.11
C VAL A 358 6.96 -4.21 19.48
N ILE A 359 6.34 -3.87 20.62
CA ILE A 359 6.21 -2.49 21.12
C ILE A 359 7.59 -1.89 21.37
N VAL A 360 8.46 -2.63 22.06
CA VAL A 360 9.80 -2.15 22.41
C VAL A 360 10.62 -1.87 21.16
N TRP A 361 10.55 -2.76 20.18
CA TRP A 361 11.22 -2.55 18.90
C TRP A 361 10.68 -1.32 18.16
N SER A 362 9.36 -1.19 18.07
CA SER A 362 8.73 -0.10 17.33
C SER A 362 9.00 1.28 17.95
N LEU A 363 9.04 1.38 19.29
CA LEU A 363 9.11 2.67 19.99
C LEU A 363 10.52 3.05 20.47
N PHE A 364 11.34 2.09 20.88
CA PHE A 364 12.60 2.39 21.59
C PHE A 364 13.85 1.99 20.82
N VAL A 365 13.76 1.08 19.85
CA VAL A 365 14.93 0.64 19.09
C VAL A 365 15.27 1.66 17.99
N GLN A 366 16.32 2.42 18.25
CA GLN A 366 16.99 3.26 17.28
C GLN A 366 18.16 2.48 16.68
N LEU A 367 18.14 2.29 15.37
CA LEU A 367 19.22 1.63 14.67
C LEU A 367 20.27 2.67 14.27
N PRO A 368 21.56 2.38 14.44
CA PRO A 368 22.62 3.21 13.91
C PRO A 368 22.45 3.41 12.40
N SER A 369 22.84 4.58 11.90
CA SER A 369 22.71 4.93 10.48
C SER A 369 23.35 3.89 9.57
N TYR A 370 24.50 3.32 9.94
CA TYR A 370 25.19 2.29 9.15
C TYR A 370 24.46 0.93 9.06
N ILE A 371 23.37 0.73 9.80
CA ILE A 371 22.50 -0.47 9.70
C ILE A 371 21.28 -0.19 8.80
N VAL A 372 20.88 1.08 8.69
CA VAL A 372 19.70 1.56 7.96
C VAL A 372 20.16 2.24 6.68
N PHE A 373 20.48 1.44 5.66
CA PHE A 373 20.65 1.90 4.29
C PHE A 373 19.99 0.91 3.34
#